data_AF-A0AAD2D217-F1
#
_entry.id   AF-A0AAD2D217-F1
#
_cell.length_a   1.000
_cell.length_b   1.000
_cell.length_c   1.000
_cell.angle_alpha   90.00
_cell.angle_beta   90.00
_cell.angle_gamma   90.00
#
_symmetry.space_group_name_H-M   'P 1'
#
loop_
_entity.id
_entity.type
_entity.pdbx_description
1 polymer ?
#
loop_
_entity_poly.entity_id
_entity_poly.type
_entity_poly.pdbx_seq_one_letter_code
_entity_poly.pdbx_strand_id
1 'polypeptide(L)'
;MLHTEKPHLYGFQIPQTSIDFTAGVVSGSIGVFVGHPLDTLRIRMQLSNPKPILELATETCVKEGVRGLYKGAVAPVIGRAPISGVTMAANDYCLRTMNYFNINENLKATIAGVVSGIVSSPICCPIEHIKIKKQAYSSGNISYSSIARAEGLSGLFRGLIPTLAREVPSCGVYFASYGYFKRVLKVDQMGQNDQSMKSLYIFLSGGLAGQLSWIACYPIDLVKSVMQNNSEYSSMMCTYRHLLAQNGYKIFFKGLSICLVRAFPVNGITLLLYEWMKNPFVRMQNSTSLEMFA
;
A
#
# COMPACT_ATOMS: atom_id res chain seq x y z
N MET A 1 43.84 -36.83 -21.04
CA MET A 1 44.43 -35.75 -20.21
C MET A 1 44.28 -34.47 -21.02
N LEU A 2 43.30 -33.61 -20.80
CA LEU A 2 42.89 -32.96 -19.55
C LEU A 2 41.36 -32.89 -19.44
N HIS A 3 40.81 -33.49 -18.38
CA HIS A 3 39.48 -33.18 -17.89
C HIS A 3 39.57 -31.79 -17.25
N THR A 4 39.04 -30.76 -17.93
CA THR A 4 38.70 -29.51 -17.26
C THR A 4 37.35 -29.72 -16.58
N GLU A 5 37.41 -30.13 -15.32
CA GLU A 5 36.28 -30.07 -14.39
C GLU A 5 35.75 -28.62 -14.39
N LYS A 6 34.54 -28.44 -14.91
CA LYS A 6 33.79 -27.20 -14.68
C LYS A 6 33.48 -27.15 -13.19
N PRO A 7 33.79 -26.05 -12.47
CA PRO A 7 33.43 -25.95 -11.08
C PRO A 7 31.91 -26.02 -10.97
N HIS A 8 31.42 -27.02 -10.24
CA HIS A 8 30.05 -27.07 -9.77
C HIS A 8 29.77 -25.80 -8.96
N LEU A 9 29.27 -24.76 -9.63
CA LEU A 9 28.56 -23.66 -9.00
C LEU A 9 27.38 -24.32 -8.28
N TYR A 10 27.52 -24.53 -6.98
CA TYR A 10 26.40 -24.68 -6.06
C TYR A 10 25.57 -23.41 -6.21
N GLY A 11 24.70 -23.40 -7.22
CA GLY A 11 23.80 -22.31 -7.51
C GLY A 11 22.88 -22.19 -6.31
N PHE A 12 23.15 -21.21 -5.46
CA PHE A 12 22.26 -20.80 -4.40
C PHE A 12 20.98 -20.28 -5.06
N GLN A 13 20.05 -21.19 -5.38
CA GLN A 13 18.74 -20.84 -5.92
C GLN A 13 17.98 -20.14 -4.81
N ILE A 14 18.00 -18.81 -4.85
CA ILE A 14 17.22 -17.98 -3.92
C ILE A 14 15.74 -18.37 -4.12
N PRO A 15 15.02 -18.76 -3.05
CA PRO A 15 13.63 -19.15 -3.20
C PRO A 15 12.81 -17.98 -3.75
N GLN A 16 11.91 -18.27 -4.69
CA GLN A 16 11.05 -17.27 -5.36
C GLN A 16 10.31 -16.38 -4.34
N THR A 17 9.90 -16.97 -3.22
CA THR A 17 9.26 -16.27 -2.09
C THR A 17 10.16 -15.18 -1.48
N SER A 18 11.48 -15.40 -1.37
CA SER A 18 12.43 -14.41 -0.86
C SER A 18 12.63 -13.25 -1.83
N ILE A 19 12.62 -13.52 -3.14
CA ILE A 19 12.68 -12.49 -4.18
C ILE A 19 11.40 -11.65 -4.15
N ASP A 20 10.23 -12.30 -4.09
CA ASP A 20 8.93 -11.62 -4.03
C ASP A 20 8.79 -10.77 -2.76
N PHE A 21 9.32 -11.26 -1.63
CA PHE A 21 9.35 -10.54 -0.37
C PHE A 21 10.26 -9.31 -0.43
N THR A 22 11.52 -9.48 -0.83
CA THR A 22 12.47 -8.36 -0.91
C THR A 22 12.01 -7.30 -1.93
N ALA A 23 11.51 -7.73 -3.09
CA ALA A 23 10.91 -6.84 -4.08
C ALA A 23 9.72 -6.09 -3.50
N GLY A 24 8.81 -6.76 -2.78
CA GLY A 24 7.62 -6.15 -2.18
C GLY A 24 7.92 -5.16 -1.04
N VAL A 25 8.99 -5.40 -0.27
CA VAL A 25 9.45 -4.52 0.81
C VAL A 25 10.10 -3.26 0.23
N VAL A 26 11.02 -3.41 -0.72
CA VAL A 26 11.75 -2.29 -1.33
C VAL A 26 10.81 -1.43 -2.16
N SER A 27 10.02 -2.03 -3.06
CA SER A 27 9.08 -1.29 -3.90
C SER A 27 8.02 -0.55 -3.07
N GLY A 28 7.49 -1.20 -2.03
CA GLY A 28 6.53 -0.61 -1.12
C GLY A 28 7.11 0.55 -0.29
N SER A 29 8.38 0.43 0.16
CA SER A 29 9.04 1.49 0.92
C SER A 29 9.31 2.72 0.06
N ILE A 30 9.76 2.52 -1.18
CA ILE A 30 9.95 3.62 -2.14
C ILE A 30 8.61 4.26 -2.49
N GLY A 31 7.55 3.46 -2.71
CA GLY A 31 6.20 3.96 -2.95
C GLY A 31 5.68 4.83 -1.79
N VAL A 32 5.90 4.40 -0.54
CA VAL A 32 5.59 5.22 0.64
C VAL A 32 6.35 6.53 0.60
N PHE A 33 7.67 6.50 0.34
CA PHE A 33 8.49 7.70 0.31
C PHE A 33 8.04 8.72 -0.74
N VAL A 34 7.71 8.25 -1.96
CA VAL A 34 7.20 9.11 -3.05
C VAL A 34 5.84 9.72 -2.70
N GLY A 35 4.95 8.94 -2.07
CA GLY A 35 3.60 9.40 -1.72
C GLY A 35 3.53 10.27 -0.46
N HIS A 36 4.56 10.25 0.38
CA HIS A 36 4.50 10.79 1.73
C HIS A 36 4.24 12.30 1.81
N PRO A 37 4.81 13.17 0.95
CA PRO A 37 4.50 14.60 0.96
C PRO A 37 3.00 14.87 0.79
N LEU A 38 2.34 14.15 -0.13
CA LEU A 38 0.90 14.29 -0.37
C LEU A 38 0.06 13.68 0.76
N ASP A 39 0.53 12.61 1.41
CA ASP A 39 -0.12 12.05 2.61
C ASP A 39 -0.15 13.07 3.74
N THR A 40 0.96 13.77 3.99
CA THR A 40 1.05 14.78 5.05
C THR A 40 0.11 15.95 4.77
N LEU A 41 0.08 16.46 3.53
CA LEU A 41 -0.82 17.54 3.14
C LEU A 41 -2.29 17.13 3.22
N ARG A 42 -2.63 15.91 2.82
CA ARG A 42 -3.97 15.35 2.94
C ARG A 42 -4.44 15.35 4.39
N ILE A 43 -3.67 14.80 5.32
CA ILE A 43 -4.05 14.72 6.74
C ILE A 43 -4.26 16.12 7.32
N ARG A 44 -3.34 17.05 7.05
CA ARG A 44 -3.49 18.44 7.51
C ARG A 44 -4.73 19.12 6.94
N MET A 45 -5.06 18.86 5.67
CA MET A 45 -6.26 19.42 5.03
C MET A 45 -7.56 18.80 5.56
N GLN A 46 -7.55 17.51 5.92
CA GLN A 46 -8.70 16.86 6.53
C GLN A 46 -8.99 17.44 7.92
N LEU A 47 -7.94 17.81 8.67
CA LEU A 47 -8.04 18.34 10.04
C LEU A 47 -8.18 19.86 10.14
N SER A 48 -7.63 20.61 9.18
CA SER A 48 -7.66 22.09 9.17
C SER A 48 -8.82 22.64 8.33
N ASN A 49 -9.08 23.94 8.47
CA ASN A 49 -10.01 24.68 7.60
C ASN A 49 -9.61 24.57 6.12
N PRO A 50 -10.58 24.69 5.18
CA PRO A 50 -10.32 24.53 3.76
C PRO A 50 -9.36 25.62 3.26
N LYS A 51 -8.09 25.24 3.09
CA LYS A 51 -7.06 26.03 2.40
C LYS A 51 -6.68 25.33 1.10
N PRO A 52 -6.31 26.07 0.05
CA PRO A 52 -5.70 25.51 -1.15
C PRO A 52 -4.44 24.69 -0.82
N ILE A 53 -4.21 23.60 -1.56
CA ILE A 53 -3.06 22.70 -1.31
C ILE A 53 -1.72 23.41 -1.39
N LEU A 54 -1.55 24.34 -2.33
CA LEU A 54 -0.31 25.07 -2.53
C LEU A 54 -0.01 26.00 -1.35
N GLU A 55 -1.04 26.62 -0.80
CA GLU A 55 -0.92 27.46 0.39
C GLU A 55 -0.53 26.61 1.61
N LEU A 56 -1.19 25.46 1.80
CA LEU A 56 -0.87 24.52 2.89
C LEU A 56 0.54 23.93 2.77
N ALA A 57 0.98 23.63 1.54
CA ALA A 57 2.32 23.15 1.27
C ALA A 57 3.37 24.22 1.55
N THR A 58 3.13 25.44 1.09
CA THR A 58 4.02 26.59 1.34
C THR A 58 4.11 26.88 2.84
N GLU A 59 2.97 26.92 3.54
CA GLU A 59 2.93 27.12 4.99
C GLU A 59 3.71 26.03 5.74
N THR A 60 3.56 24.77 5.33
CA THR A 60 4.29 23.65 5.92
C THR A 60 5.80 23.77 5.67
N CYS A 61 6.21 24.09 4.44
CA CYS A 61 7.62 24.28 4.10
C CYS A 61 8.25 25.47 4.82
N VAL A 62 7.50 26.56 5.01
CA VAL A 62 7.99 27.75 5.71
C VAL A 62 8.09 27.51 7.23
N LYS A 63 7.11 26.83 7.84
CA LYS A 63 7.09 26.60 9.29
C LYS A 63 7.99 25.45 9.75
N GLU A 64 8.08 24.38 8.98
CA GLU A 64 8.74 23.12 9.39
C GLU A 64 9.88 22.69 8.45
N GLY A 65 10.11 23.44 7.36
CA GLY A 65 11.02 23.03 6.30
C GLY A 65 10.49 21.87 5.46
N VAL A 66 11.27 21.46 4.46
CA VAL A 66 10.98 20.30 3.60
C VAL A 66 10.88 19.00 4.41
N ARG A 67 11.57 18.92 5.55
CA ARG A 67 11.51 17.79 6.48
C ARG A 67 10.11 17.64 7.11
N GLY A 68 9.34 18.71 7.25
CA GLY A 68 7.96 18.68 7.73
C GLY A 68 7.05 17.84 6.83
N LEU A 69 7.28 17.84 5.51
CA LEU A 69 6.51 17.02 4.57
C LEU A 69 6.72 15.52 4.78
N TYR A 70 7.90 15.12 5.25
CA TYR A 70 8.29 13.72 5.51
C TYR A 70 8.00 13.25 6.95
N LYS A 71 7.33 14.09 7.74
CA LYS A 71 7.05 13.77 9.14
C LYS A 71 6.11 12.57 9.25
N GLY A 72 6.49 11.59 10.06
CA GLY A 72 5.74 10.34 10.22
C GLY A 72 6.01 9.27 9.16
N ALA A 73 6.95 9.48 8.21
CA ALA A 73 7.29 8.49 7.18
C ALA A 73 8.03 7.26 7.72
N VAL A 74 8.73 7.41 8.84
CA VAL A 74 9.57 6.33 9.41
C VAL A 74 8.74 5.12 9.84
N ALA A 75 7.59 5.34 10.47
CA ALA A 75 6.73 4.25 10.95
C ALA A 75 6.23 3.34 9.82
N PRO A 76 5.64 3.84 8.72
CA PRO A 76 5.20 2.99 7.60
C PRO A 76 6.37 2.36 6.82
N VAL A 77 7.54 3.00 6.75
CA VAL A 77 8.72 2.41 6.08
C VAL A 77 9.26 1.20 6.86
N ILE A 78 9.51 1.36 8.16
CA ILE A 78 9.96 0.24 9.02
C ILE A 78 8.89 -0.84 9.11
N GLY A 79 7.63 -0.43 9.23
CA GLY A 79 6.48 -1.31 9.28
C GLY A 79 6.25 -2.13 8.01
N ARG A 80 6.88 -1.77 6.89
CA ARG A 80 6.62 -2.44 5.61
C ARG A 80 7.08 -3.89 5.60
N ALA A 81 8.26 -4.19 6.16
CA ALA A 81 8.81 -5.53 6.21
C ALA A 81 7.92 -6.55 6.95
N PRO A 82 7.49 -6.31 8.21
CA PRO A 82 6.61 -7.25 8.90
C PRO A 82 5.24 -7.36 8.24
N ILE A 83 4.68 -6.26 7.72
CA ILE A 83 3.40 -6.30 6.98
C ILE A 83 3.52 -7.19 5.75
N SER A 84 4.54 -6.96 4.90
CA SER A 84 4.76 -7.76 3.69
C SER A 84 4.94 -9.24 4.00
N GLY A 85 5.63 -9.60 5.08
CA GLY A 85 5.86 -10.99 5.45
C GLY A 85 4.57 -11.70 5.83
N VAL A 86 3.76 -11.07 6.68
CA VAL A 86 2.46 -11.61 7.10
C VAL A 86 1.46 -11.66 5.95
N THR A 87 1.41 -10.62 5.12
CA THR A 87 0.57 -10.60 3.91
C THR A 87 0.95 -11.73 2.96
N MET A 88 2.24 -11.95 2.70
CA MET A 88 2.68 -13.04 1.82
C MET A 88 2.36 -14.41 2.39
N ALA A 89 2.63 -14.65 3.68
CA ALA A 89 2.31 -15.92 4.33
C ALA A 89 0.80 -16.22 4.27
N ALA A 90 -0.03 -15.21 4.55
CA ALA A 90 -1.49 -15.33 4.45
C ALA A 90 -1.94 -15.59 3.01
N ASN A 91 -1.37 -14.88 2.03
CA ASN A 91 -1.69 -15.04 0.61
C ASN A 91 -1.36 -16.45 0.12
N ASP A 92 -0.13 -16.93 0.39
CA ASP A 92 0.33 -18.27 0.00
C ASP A 92 -0.54 -19.37 0.61
N TYR A 93 -0.88 -19.25 1.90
CA TYR A 93 -1.77 -20.20 2.57
C TYR A 93 -3.18 -20.21 1.93
N CYS A 94 -3.72 -19.03 1.63
CA CYS A 94 -5.04 -18.85 1.07
C CYS A 94 -5.12 -19.39 -0.36
N LEU A 95 -4.14 -19.10 -1.21
CA LEU A 95 -4.05 -19.60 -2.59
C LEU A 95 -3.87 -21.11 -2.64
N ARG A 96 -3.02 -21.70 -1.77
CA ARG A 96 -2.86 -23.15 -1.68
C ARG A 96 -4.17 -23.85 -1.34
N THR A 97 -4.92 -23.28 -0.40
CA THR A 97 -6.24 -23.82 0.00
C THR A 97 -7.28 -23.64 -1.10
N MET A 98 -7.23 -22.53 -1.85
CA MET A 98 -8.17 -22.27 -2.95
C MET A 98 -7.83 -23.02 -4.25
N ASN A 99 -6.63 -23.57 -4.39
CA ASN A 99 -6.28 -24.40 -5.55
C ASN A 99 -7.06 -25.71 -5.61
N TYR A 100 -7.63 -26.16 -4.49
CA TYR A 100 -8.56 -27.29 -4.45
C TYR A 100 -9.95 -26.95 -5.02
N PHE A 101 -10.25 -25.67 -5.24
CA PHE A 101 -11.51 -25.20 -5.80
C PHE A 101 -11.31 -24.62 -7.21
N ASN A 102 -12.19 -24.97 -8.14
CA ASN A 102 -12.16 -24.47 -9.53
C ASN A 102 -12.75 -23.04 -9.64
N ILE A 103 -12.17 -22.10 -8.88
CA ILE A 103 -12.58 -20.70 -8.84
C ILE A 103 -11.77 -19.89 -9.87
N ASN A 104 -12.39 -18.86 -10.47
CA ASN A 104 -11.72 -17.91 -11.36
C ASN A 104 -10.46 -17.27 -10.73
N GLU A 105 -9.39 -17.12 -11.51
CA GLU A 105 -8.09 -16.60 -11.04
C GLU A 105 -8.19 -15.21 -10.38
N ASN A 106 -8.94 -14.29 -10.99
CA ASN A 106 -9.16 -12.96 -10.44
C ASN A 106 -9.89 -13.00 -9.08
N LEU A 107 -10.84 -13.92 -8.91
CA LEU A 107 -11.59 -14.06 -7.67
C LEU A 107 -10.72 -14.69 -6.58
N LYS A 108 -9.89 -15.69 -6.92
CA LYS A 108 -8.87 -16.25 -6.02
C LYS A 108 -7.93 -15.16 -5.51
N ALA A 109 -7.37 -14.35 -6.42
CA ALA A 109 -6.49 -13.23 -6.07
C ALA A 109 -7.20 -12.20 -5.17
N THR A 110 -8.48 -11.92 -5.43
CA THR A 110 -9.28 -10.98 -4.63
C THR A 110 -9.49 -11.49 -3.22
N ILE A 111 -9.93 -12.74 -3.06
CA ILE A 111 -10.17 -13.36 -1.74
C ILE A 111 -8.86 -13.45 -0.97
N ALA A 112 -7.78 -13.91 -1.60
CA ALA A 112 -6.49 -14.03 -0.96
C ALA A 112 -5.94 -12.65 -0.53
N GLY A 113 -6.15 -11.62 -1.34
CA GLY A 113 -5.84 -10.23 -0.98
C GLY A 113 -6.63 -9.73 0.22
N VAL A 114 -7.94 -10.01 0.28
CA VAL A 114 -8.80 -9.64 1.41
C VAL A 114 -8.36 -10.35 2.69
N VAL A 115 -8.13 -11.67 2.65
CA VAL A 115 -7.65 -12.45 3.80
C VAL A 115 -6.30 -11.91 4.28
N SER A 116 -5.40 -11.61 3.36
CA SER A 116 -4.09 -11.05 3.70
C SER A 116 -4.18 -9.65 4.34
N GLY A 117 -5.12 -8.82 3.90
CA GLY A 117 -5.41 -7.52 4.53
C GLY A 117 -5.93 -7.68 5.96
N ILE A 118 -6.89 -8.60 6.17
CA ILE A 118 -7.43 -8.90 7.50
C ILE A 118 -6.34 -9.39 8.45
N VAL A 119 -5.48 -10.32 8.01
CA VAL A 119 -4.41 -10.89 8.83
C VAL A 119 -3.31 -9.88 9.13
N SER A 120 -3.02 -8.95 8.20
CA SER A 120 -2.01 -7.89 8.41
C SER A 120 -2.52 -6.65 9.14
N SER A 121 -3.85 -6.45 9.22
CA SER A 121 -4.50 -5.30 9.85
C SER A 121 -4.09 -5.04 11.32
N PRO A 122 -3.90 -6.05 12.20
CA PRO A 122 -3.43 -5.81 13.57
C PRO A 122 -2.03 -5.20 13.64
N ILE A 123 -1.17 -5.48 12.66
CA ILE A 123 0.17 -4.89 12.56
C ILE A 123 0.07 -3.49 11.93
N CYS A 124 -0.76 -3.35 10.90
CA CYS A 124 -0.94 -2.09 10.17
C CYS A 124 -1.54 -0.99 11.04
N CYS A 125 -2.58 -1.31 11.83
CA CYS A 125 -3.34 -0.35 12.64
C CYS A 125 -2.47 0.55 13.56
N PRO A 126 -1.57 0.01 14.41
CA PRO A 126 -0.74 0.86 15.29
C PRO A 126 0.26 1.72 14.51
N ILE A 127 0.77 1.23 13.37
CA ILE A 127 1.69 1.97 12.50
C ILE A 127 0.97 3.16 11.86
N GLU A 128 -0.22 2.93 11.31
CA GLU A 128 -1.04 3.97 10.70
C GLU A 128 -1.49 5.01 11.73
N HIS A 129 -1.88 4.58 12.93
CA HIS A 129 -2.30 5.49 14.00
C HIS A 129 -1.16 6.47 14.36
N ILE A 130 0.07 5.97 14.52
CA ILE A 130 1.24 6.85 14.77
C ILE A 130 1.52 7.77 13.59
N LYS A 131 1.43 7.26 12.36
CA LYS A 131 1.62 8.06 11.15
C LYS A 131 0.65 9.25 11.14
N ILE A 132 -0.64 9.00 11.34
CA ILE A 132 -1.69 10.02 11.32
C ILE A 132 -1.43 11.08 12.40
N LYS A 133 -1.17 10.67 13.65
CA LYS A 133 -0.89 11.63 14.73
C LYS A 133 0.38 12.44 14.50
N LYS A 134 1.45 11.83 13.97
CA LYS A 134 2.68 12.55 13.62
C LYS A 134 2.49 13.54 12.45
N GLN A 135 1.60 13.24 11.51
CA GLN A 135 1.29 14.12 10.38
C GLN A 135 0.38 15.28 10.77
N ALA A 136 -0.51 15.04 11.75
CA ALA A 136 -1.42 16.03 12.31
C ALA A 136 -0.70 17.09 13.17
N TYR A 137 0.22 16.67 14.06
CA TYR A 137 0.83 17.56 15.05
C TYR A 137 2.28 17.94 14.70
N SER A 138 2.56 19.24 14.63
CA SER A 138 3.87 19.82 14.29
C SER A 138 4.93 19.69 15.41
N SER A 139 4.51 19.56 16.66
CA SER A 139 5.42 19.51 17.83
C SER A 139 5.05 18.36 18.77
N GLY A 140 5.96 17.40 18.98
CA GLY A 140 5.77 16.31 19.93
C GLY A 140 6.50 15.02 19.56
N ASN A 141 7.23 14.44 20.52
CA ASN A 141 7.80 13.09 20.42
C ASN A 141 6.68 12.04 20.62
N ILE A 142 5.87 11.85 19.58
CA ILE A 142 4.82 10.82 19.57
C ILE A 142 5.50 9.46 19.35
N SER A 143 5.43 8.59 20.34
CA SER A 143 5.97 7.22 20.31
C SER A 143 4.88 6.19 20.62
N TYR A 144 5.12 4.92 20.31
CA TYR A 144 4.23 3.82 20.70
C TYR A 144 3.94 3.85 22.22
N SER A 145 4.97 4.12 23.02
CA SER A 145 4.86 4.19 24.47
C SER A 145 4.03 5.37 24.96
N SER A 146 4.07 6.53 24.28
CA SER A 146 3.27 7.69 24.68
C SER A 146 1.79 7.50 24.37
N ILE A 147 1.47 6.84 23.25
CA ILE A 147 0.09 6.51 22.89
C ILE A 147 -0.45 5.41 23.80
N ALA A 148 0.33 4.35 24.03
CA ALA A 148 -0.09 3.27 24.92
C ALA A 148 -0.33 3.76 26.36
N ARG A 149 0.45 4.75 26.85
CA ARG A 149 0.23 5.38 28.16
C ARG A 149 -0.99 6.31 28.17
N ALA A 150 -1.27 7.02 27.08
CA ALA A 150 -2.35 8.00 27.03
C ALA A 150 -3.73 7.38 26.75
N GLU A 151 -3.79 6.33 25.91
CA GLU A 151 -5.04 5.76 25.39
C GLU A 151 -5.19 4.26 25.69
N GLY A 152 -4.20 3.65 26.35
CA GLY A 152 -4.17 2.22 26.63
C GLY A 152 -3.92 1.35 25.39
N LEU A 153 -3.92 0.03 25.59
CA LEU A 153 -3.81 -0.95 24.50
C LEU A 153 -5.04 -0.92 23.59
N SER A 154 -6.23 -0.64 24.13
CA SER A 154 -7.46 -0.48 23.35
C SER A 154 -7.43 0.73 22.43
N GLY A 155 -6.79 1.84 22.83
CA GLY A 155 -6.56 3.01 21.98
C GLY A 155 -5.70 2.71 20.75
N LEU A 156 -4.72 1.81 20.90
CA LEU A 156 -3.85 1.40 19.80
C LEU A 156 -4.63 0.66 18.68
N PHE A 157 -5.62 -0.15 19.07
CA PHE A 157 -6.47 -0.94 18.15
C PHE A 157 -7.82 -0.29 17.81
N ARG A 158 -8.11 0.91 18.32
CA ARG A 158 -9.36 1.65 18.05
C ARG A 158 -9.63 1.84 16.55
N GLY A 159 -8.57 1.85 15.73
CA GLY A 159 -8.67 1.95 14.27
C GLY A 159 -8.92 0.64 13.54
N LEU A 160 -8.96 -0.52 14.20
CA LEU A 160 -8.96 -1.82 13.53
C LEU A 160 -10.22 -2.06 12.69
N ILE A 161 -11.42 -1.85 13.25
CA ILE A 161 -12.69 -1.99 12.52
C ILE A 161 -12.71 -1.03 11.30
N PRO A 162 -12.37 0.27 11.45
CA PRO A 162 -12.22 1.15 10.30
C PRO A 162 -11.19 0.73 9.26
N THR A 163 -10.05 0.16 9.69
CA THR A 163 -9.05 -0.37 8.76
C THR A 163 -9.65 -1.50 7.94
N LEU A 164 -10.30 -2.47 8.59
CA LEU A 164 -10.93 -3.61 7.93
C LEU A 164 -12.04 -3.18 6.97
N ALA A 165 -12.93 -2.29 7.42
CA ALA A 165 -14.03 -1.76 6.61
C ALA A 165 -13.54 -1.02 5.35
N ARG A 166 -12.36 -0.39 5.42
CA ARG A 166 -11.72 0.29 4.29
C ARG A 166 -10.98 -0.69 3.37
N GLU A 167 -10.29 -1.67 3.93
CA GLU A 167 -9.43 -2.58 3.16
C GLU A 167 -10.21 -3.53 2.27
N VAL A 168 -11.31 -4.10 2.77
CA VAL A 168 -12.10 -5.08 2.00
C VAL A 168 -12.62 -4.50 0.67
N PRO A 169 -13.31 -3.34 0.65
CA PRO A 169 -13.75 -2.73 -0.62
C PRO A 169 -12.57 -2.26 -1.48
N SER A 170 -11.52 -1.72 -0.84
CA SER A 170 -10.34 -1.23 -1.56
C SER A 170 -9.64 -2.35 -2.33
N CYS A 171 -9.43 -3.51 -1.71
CA CYS A 171 -8.81 -4.67 -2.36
C CYS A 171 -9.68 -5.21 -3.50
N GLY A 172 -10.99 -5.37 -3.26
CA GLY A 172 -11.91 -5.85 -4.29
C GLY A 172 -11.90 -4.97 -5.55
N VAL A 173 -12.04 -3.66 -5.38
CA VAL A 173 -12.03 -2.71 -6.50
C VAL A 173 -10.65 -2.68 -7.17
N TYR A 174 -9.56 -2.66 -6.39
CA TYR A 174 -8.20 -2.65 -6.94
C TYR A 174 -7.95 -3.85 -7.86
N PHE A 175 -8.18 -5.08 -7.39
CA PHE A 175 -7.90 -6.29 -8.19
C PHE A 175 -8.84 -6.42 -9.39
N ALA A 176 -10.13 -6.07 -9.23
CA ALA A 176 -11.08 -6.07 -10.34
C ALA A 176 -10.66 -5.07 -11.44
N SER A 177 -10.35 -3.83 -11.06
CA SER A 177 -9.91 -2.80 -11.99
C SER A 177 -8.56 -3.13 -12.62
N TYR A 178 -7.59 -3.63 -11.84
CA TYR A 178 -6.28 -4.03 -12.35
C TYR A 178 -6.39 -5.15 -13.39
N GLY A 179 -7.17 -6.19 -13.08
CA GLY A 179 -7.43 -7.29 -14.02
C GLY A 179 -8.15 -6.82 -15.29
N TYR A 180 -9.09 -5.87 -15.17
CA TYR A 180 -9.74 -5.25 -16.31
C TYR A 180 -8.75 -4.50 -17.20
N PHE A 181 -7.94 -3.59 -16.64
CA PHE A 181 -6.97 -2.81 -17.41
C PHE A 181 -5.88 -3.67 -18.06
N LYS A 182 -5.39 -4.69 -17.36
CA LYS A 182 -4.43 -5.66 -17.94
C LYS A 182 -4.99 -6.36 -19.18
N ARG A 183 -6.28 -6.77 -19.15
CA ARG A 183 -6.95 -7.43 -20.28
C ARG A 183 -7.16 -6.48 -21.45
N VAL A 184 -7.62 -5.26 -21.18
CA VAL A 184 -7.82 -4.22 -22.21
C VAL A 184 -6.50 -3.89 -22.92
N LEU A 185 -5.41 -3.76 -22.16
CA LEU A 185 -4.08 -3.45 -22.69
C LEU A 185 -3.32 -4.69 -23.19
N LYS A 186 -3.94 -5.88 -23.15
CA LYS A 186 -3.36 -7.17 -23.60
C LYS A 186 -1.95 -7.42 -23.06
N VAL A 187 -1.69 -7.02 -21.81
CA VAL A 187 -0.36 -7.08 -21.19
C VAL A 187 0.19 -8.50 -21.17
N ASP A 188 -0.68 -9.49 -20.99
CA ASP A 188 -0.30 -10.91 -20.93
C ASP A 188 0.04 -11.51 -22.30
N GLN A 189 -0.29 -10.82 -23.41
CA GLN A 189 0.02 -11.25 -24.79
C GLN A 189 1.33 -10.64 -25.31
N MET A 190 1.99 -9.78 -24.54
CA MET A 190 3.23 -9.11 -24.95
C MET A 190 4.45 -10.03 -24.82
N GLY A 191 5.22 -10.15 -25.90
CA GLY A 191 6.47 -10.91 -25.96
C GLY A 191 7.66 -10.20 -25.29
N GLN A 192 8.79 -10.89 -25.20
CA GLN A 192 10.00 -10.37 -24.53
C GLN A 192 10.63 -9.14 -25.22
N ASN A 193 10.36 -8.93 -26.52
CA ASN A 193 10.85 -7.77 -27.27
C ASN A 193 10.19 -6.45 -26.84
N ASP A 194 9.00 -6.49 -26.23
CA ASP A 194 8.22 -5.31 -25.84
C ASP A 194 8.31 -4.99 -24.33
N GLN A 195 9.40 -5.38 -23.68
CA GLN A 195 9.54 -5.27 -22.22
C GLN A 195 9.30 -3.85 -21.69
N SER A 196 9.72 -2.81 -22.42
CA SER A 196 9.49 -1.41 -22.05
C SER A 196 8.00 -1.04 -22.10
N MET A 197 7.28 -1.48 -23.13
CA MET A 197 5.83 -1.25 -23.28
C MET A 197 5.05 -2.03 -22.22
N LYS A 198 5.47 -3.26 -21.93
CA LYS A 198 4.89 -4.08 -20.87
C LYS A 198 4.98 -3.36 -19.52
N SER A 199 6.18 -2.92 -19.13
CA SER A 199 6.39 -2.17 -17.88
C SER A 199 5.57 -0.87 -17.82
N LEU A 200 5.43 -0.14 -18.93
CA LEU A 200 4.57 1.03 -19.00
C LEU A 200 3.10 0.69 -18.78
N TYR A 201 2.60 -0.40 -19.37
CA TYR A 201 1.20 -0.81 -19.22
C TYR A 201 0.90 -1.36 -17.83
N ILE A 202 1.85 -2.02 -17.17
CA ILE A 202 1.73 -2.36 -15.75
C ILE A 202 1.68 -1.10 -14.88
N PHE A 203 2.53 -0.13 -15.15
CA PHE A 203 2.49 1.16 -14.46
C PHE A 203 1.12 1.86 -14.61
N LEU A 204 0.59 1.96 -15.84
CA LEU A 204 -0.69 2.60 -16.12
C LEU A 204 -1.87 1.84 -15.48
N SER A 205 -1.91 0.51 -15.64
CA SER A 205 -2.97 -0.32 -15.06
C SER A 205 -2.97 -0.27 -13.53
N GLY A 206 -1.78 -0.29 -12.90
CA GLY A 206 -1.63 -0.13 -11.46
C GLY A 206 -2.05 1.25 -10.96
N GLY A 207 -1.65 2.31 -11.67
CA GLY A 207 -2.00 3.68 -11.34
C GLY A 207 -3.51 3.94 -11.40
N LEU A 208 -4.17 3.53 -12.48
CA LEU A 208 -5.62 3.68 -12.67
C LEU A 208 -6.43 2.80 -11.71
N ALA A 209 -6.04 1.54 -11.52
CA ALA A 209 -6.67 0.67 -10.52
C ALA A 209 -6.53 1.25 -9.10
N GLY A 210 -5.37 1.84 -8.81
CA GLY A 210 -5.12 2.57 -7.58
C GLY A 210 -6.09 3.73 -7.37
N GLN A 211 -6.32 4.56 -8.39
CA GLN A 211 -7.28 5.67 -8.31
C GLN A 211 -8.71 5.18 -8.04
N LEU A 212 -9.18 4.17 -8.79
CA LEU A 212 -10.52 3.61 -8.60
C LEU A 212 -10.71 3.01 -7.20
N SER A 213 -9.70 2.31 -6.69
CA SER A 213 -9.73 1.77 -5.33
C SER A 213 -9.85 2.86 -4.27
N TRP A 214 -9.17 4.01 -4.47
CA TRP A 214 -9.27 5.15 -3.58
C TRP A 214 -10.65 5.79 -3.62
N ILE A 215 -11.27 5.94 -4.80
CA ILE A 215 -12.65 6.47 -4.90
C ILE A 215 -13.62 5.64 -4.07
N ALA A 216 -13.50 4.31 -4.15
CA ALA A 216 -14.38 3.39 -3.43
C ALA A 216 -14.20 3.44 -1.92
N CYS A 217 -12.96 3.56 -1.42
CA CYS A 217 -12.66 3.49 0.01
C CYS A 217 -12.53 4.86 0.70
N TYR A 218 -12.53 5.96 -0.06
CA TYR A 218 -12.29 7.31 0.46
C TYR A 218 -13.23 7.73 1.60
N PRO A 219 -14.56 7.51 1.53
CA PRO A 219 -15.46 7.94 2.60
C PRO A 219 -15.12 7.27 3.95
N ILE A 220 -14.76 5.99 3.91
CA ILE A 220 -14.38 5.21 5.10
C ILE A 220 -13.04 5.71 5.65
N ASP A 221 -12.09 5.99 4.75
CA ASP A 221 -10.78 6.49 5.14
C ASP A 221 -10.85 7.88 5.80
N LEU A 222 -11.71 8.77 5.31
CA LEU A 222 -11.95 10.07 5.94
C LEU A 222 -12.49 9.91 7.36
N VAL A 223 -13.53 9.08 7.54
CA VAL A 223 -14.12 8.82 8.87
C VAL A 223 -13.08 8.21 9.81
N LYS A 224 -12.30 7.24 9.32
CA LYS A 224 -11.19 6.63 10.06
C LYS A 224 -10.16 7.66 10.51
N SER A 225 -9.71 8.52 9.60
CA SER A 225 -8.65 9.50 9.88
C SER A 225 -9.10 10.53 10.92
N VAL A 226 -10.35 10.99 10.84
CA VAL A 226 -10.94 11.90 11.85
C VAL A 226 -11.06 11.19 13.20
N MET A 227 -11.55 9.95 13.23
CA MET A 227 -11.71 9.17 14.45
C MET A 227 -10.37 8.81 15.13
N GLN A 228 -9.33 8.52 14.37
CA GLN A 228 -7.99 8.23 14.92
C GLN A 228 -7.27 9.49 15.38
N ASN A 229 -7.64 10.66 14.87
CA ASN A 229 -7.06 11.93 15.31
C ASN A 229 -7.75 12.49 16.56
N ASN A 230 -9.08 12.35 16.66
CA ASN A 230 -9.86 12.85 17.80
C ASN A 230 -10.29 11.71 18.72
N SER A 231 -9.69 11.68 19.92
CA SER A 231 -10.00 10.71 20.97
C SER A 231 -11.43 10.79 21.50
N GLU A 232 -12.18 11.85 21.18
CA GLU A 232 -13.59 12.03 21.55
C GLU A 232 -14.55 11.07 20.83
N TYR A 233 -14.24 10.63 19.59
CA TYR A 233 -15.18 9.82 18.81
C TYR A 233 -14.96 8.33 19.00
N SER A 234 -15.74 7.67 19.86
CA SER A 234 -15.56 6.24 20.20
C SER A 234 -15.95 5.27 19.07
N SER A 235 -16.78 5.71 18.11
CA SER A 235 -17.36 4.87 17.07
C SER A 235 -17.29 5.52 15.69
N MET A 236 -17.06 4.67 14.68
CA MET A 236 -17.13 5.07 13.26
C MET A 236 -18.50 5.66 12.92
N MET A 237 -19.58 5.06 13.39
CA MET A 237 -20.94 5.51 13.06
C MET A 237 -21.26 6.85 13.73
N CYS A 238 -20.75 7.08 14.95
CA CYS A 238 -20.86 8.37 15.62
C CYS A 238 -20.11 9.46 14.84
N THR A 239 -18.87 9.17 14.45
CA THR A 239 -18.04 10.07 13.63
C THR A 239 -18.71 10.40 12.29
N TYR A 240 -19.24 9.38 11.61
CA TYR A 240 -19.95 9.53 10.33
C TYR A 240 -21.18 10.46 10.46
N ARG A 241 -22.03 10.22 11.46
CA ARG A 241 -23.22 11.06 11.71
C ARG A 241 -22.82 12.50 12.06
N HIS A 242 -21.78 12.66 12.86
CA HIS A 242 -21.30 13.98 13.26
C HIS A 242 -20.74 14.78 12.07
N LEU A 243 -19.94 14.14 11.21
CA LEU A 243 -19.41 14.76 10.00
C LEU A 243 -20.53 15.19 9.04
N LEU A 244 -21.55 14.35 8.88
CA LEU A 244 -22.73 14.67 8.08
C LEU A 244 -23.52 15.85 8.65
N ALA A 245 -23.75 15.87 9.97
CA ALA A 245 -24.51 16.93 10.62
C ALA A 245 -23.82 18.31 10.53
N GLN A 246 -22.48 18.34 10.60
CA GLN A 246 -21.72 19.60 10.58
C GLN A 246 -21.43 20.14 9.18
N ASN A 247 -21.08 19.27 8.22
CA ASN A 247 -20.53 19.69 6.92
C ASN A 247 -21.36 19.21 5.72
N GLY A 248 -22.39 18.40 5.95
CA GLY A 248 -23.17 17.74 4.90
C GLY A 248 -22.33 16.75 4.08
N TYR A 249 -22.85 16.36 2.90
CA TYR A 249 -22.22 15.34 2.04
C TYR A 249 -20.90 15.80 1.37
N LYS A 250 -20.66 17.12 1.29
CA LYS A 250 -19.47 17.67 0.61
C LYS A 250 -18.16 17.32 1.33
N ILE A 251 -18.22 17.04 2.64
CA ILE A 251 -17.03 16.66 3.43
C ILE A 251 -16.35 15.40 2.90
N PHE A 252 -17.13 14.45 2.35
CA PHE A 252 -16.61 13.20 1.78
C PHE A 252 -15.86 13.40 0.46
N PHE A 253 -15.77 14.61 -0.08
CA PHE A 253 -14.93 14.93 -1.24
C PHE A 253 -13.71 15.78 -0.85
N LYS A 254 -13.67 16.32 0.38
CA LYS A 254 -12.59 17.18 0.87
C LYS A 254 -11.31 16.37 1.03
N GLY A 255 -10.39 16.45 0.07
CA GLY A 255 -9.11 15.69 0.07
C GLY A 255 -9.04 14.55 -0.92
N LEU A 256 -10.13 14.25 -1.63
CA LEU A 256 -10.15 13.18 -2.63
C LEU A 256 -9.16 13.45 -3.77
N SER A 257 -9.11 14.69 -4.30
CA SER A 257 -8.20 15.06 -5.39
C SER A 257 -6.73 14.78 -5.06
N ILE A 258 -6.30 15.11 -3.83
CA ILE A 258 -4.95 14.83 -3.33
C ILE A 258 -4.67 13.33 -3.33
N CYS A 259 -5.66 12.54 -2.89
CA CYS A 259 -5.54 11.09 -2.85
C CYS A 259 -5.42 10.49 -4.26
N LEU A 260 -6.17 11.01 -5.24
CA LEU A 260 -6.12 10.54 -6.62
C LEU A 260 -4.80 10.89 -7.32
N VAL A 261 -4.32 12.12 -7.14
CA VAL A 261 -3.01 12.57 -7.66
C VAL A 261 -1.88 11.74 -7.06
N ARG A 262 -1.96 11.42 -5.76
CA ARG A 262 -0.98 10.56 -5.08
C ARG A 262 -1.09 9.09 -5.50
N ALA A 263 -2.31 8.57 -5.62
CA ALA A 263 -2.56 7.15 -5.86
C ALA A 263 -1.92 6.65 -7.15
N PHE A 264 -1.93 7.47 -8.19
CA PHE A 264 -1.40 7.09 -9.50
C PHE A 264 0.12 6.81 -9.48
N PRO A 265 0.99 7.79 -9.14
CA PRO A 265 2.44 7.57 -9.13
C PRO A 265 2.86 6.54 -8.08
N VAL A 266 2.24 6.51 -6.90
CA VAL A 266 2.60 5.56 -5.84
C VAL A 266 2.34 4.12 -6.29
N ASN A 267 1.14 3.83 -6.78
CA ASN A 267 0.81 2.46 -7.21
C ASN A 267 1.57 2.06 -8.48
N GLY A 268 1.71 2.98 -9.44
CA GLY A 268 2.46 2.73 -10.67
C GLY A 268 3.93 2.43 -10.40
N ILE A 269 4.63 3.27 -9.61
CA ILE A 269 6.05 3.07 -9.26
C ILE A 269 6.22 1.78 -8.44
N THR A 270 5.31 1.49 -7.52
CA THR A 270 5.40 0.26 -6.69
C THR A 270 5.35 -0.99 -7.56
N LEU A 271 4.43 -1.07 -8.53
CA LEU A 271 4.36 -2.21 -9.44
C LEU A 271 5.55 -2.26 -10.41
N LEU A 272 5.93 -1.12 -10.97
CA LEU A 272 7.07 -1.03 -11.88
C LEU A 272 8.36 -1.52 -11.21
N LEU A 273 8.65 -1.04 -10.00
CA LEU A 273 9.82 -1.46 -9.22
C LEU A 273 9.73 -2.93 -8.83
N TYR A 274 8.55 -3.42 -8.46
CA TYR A 274 8.35 -4.83 -8.14
C TYR A 274 8.70 -5.73 -9.34
N GLU A 275 8.24 -5.38 -10.54
CA GLU A 275 8.60 -6.12 -11.76
C GLU A 275 10.07 -5.98 -12.13
N TRP A 276 10.61 -4.78 -12.04
CA TRP A 276 12.00 -4.52 -12.39
C TRP A 276 12.96 -5.28 -11.48
N MET A 277 12.62 -5.42 -10.19
CA MET A 277 13.37 -6.25 -9.25
C MET A 277 13.25 -7.75 -9.55
N LYS A 278 12.12 -8.22 -10.07
CA LYS A 278 11.91 -9.65 -10.40
C LYS A 278 12.54 -10.07 -11.73
N ASN A 279 12.58 -9.18 -12.72
CA ASN A 279 13.03 -9.48 -14.08
C ASN A 279 14.44 -10.12 -14.18
N PRO A 280 15.48 -9.65 -13.45
CA PRO A 280 16.81 -10.26 -13.49
C PRO A 280 16.83 -11.71 -12.98
N PHE A 281 16.05 -11.99 -11.93
CA PHE A 281 16.00 -13.32 -11.32
C PHE A 281 15.25 -14.33 -12.19
N VAL A 282 14.15 -13.90 -12.82
CA VAL A 282 13.40 -14.73 -13.78
C VAL A 282 14.29 -15.08 -14.99
N ARG A 283 15.11 -14.12 -15.47
CA ARG A 283 16.07 -14.38 -16.55
C ARG A 283 17.12 -15.40 -16.14
N MET A 284 17.70 -15.28 -14.95
CA MET A 284 18.68 -16.24 -14.43
C MET A 284 18.09 -17.65 -14.31
N GLN A 285 16.87 -17.78 -13.78
CA GLN A 285 16.22 -19.08 -13.60
C GLN A 285 15.86 -19.77 -14.93
N ASN A 286 15.47 -19.00 -15.95
CA ASN A 286 15.24 -19.52 -17.30
C ASN A 286 16.53 -19.93 -18.02
N SER A 287 17.65 -19.25 -17.77
CA SER A 287 18.96 -19.65 -18.31
C SER A 287 19.45 -20.96 -17.70
N THR A 288 19.27 -21.15 -16.39
CA THR A 288 19.68 -22.38 -15.70
C THR A 288 18.83 -23.59 -16.09
N SER A 289 17.54 -23.40 -16.39
CA SER A 289 16.69 -24.49 -16.90
C SER A 289 17.09 -24.89 -18.32
N LEU A 290 17.38 -23.93 -19.21
CA LEU A 290 17.89 -24.23 -20.56
C LEU A 290 19.23 -24.97 -20.55
N GLU A 291 20.13 -24.66 -19.61
CA GLU A 291 21.41 -25.36 -19.45
C GLU A 291 21.28 -26.77 -18.82
N MET A 292 20.18 -27.08 -18.14
CA MET A 292 19.90 -28.44 -17.64
C MET A 292 19.26 -29.36 -18.69
N PHE A 293 18.68 -28.79 -19.75
CA PHE A 293 18.05 -29.53 -20.84
C PHE A 293 18.91 -29.59 -22.13
N ALA A 294 20.13 -29.05 -22.10
CA ALA A 294 21.12 -29.07 -23.17
C ALA A 294 22.32 -29.95 -22.77
#